data_AF-A0A3Q2X4W3-F1
#
_entry.id   AF-A0A3Q2X4W3-F1
#
_cell.length_a   1.000
_cell.length_b   1.000
_cell.length_c   1.000
_cell.angle_alpha   90.00
_cell.angle_beta   90.00
_cell.angle_gamma   90.00
#
_symmetry.space_group_name_H-M   'P 1'
#
loop_
_entity.id
_entity.type
_entity.pdbx_description
1 polymer ?
#
loop_
_entity_poly.entity_id
_entity_poly.type
_entity_poly.pdbx_seq_one_letter_code
_entity_poly.pdbx_strand_id
1 'polypeptide(L)'
;MKGIQALNPSSGTFLREEDVLLLTRAYDSNTDDLKHEVPQIRRVLERLAKSDETVPTTLLKFVSFLESYNDVFFELFRLCKIAVVLSVSSASCDRTFFALRIIKNYLRSTMTEERLSNLSILSIESKRTKTLDLDEFVRRFAHQHGTLTVNSEYKC
;
A
#
# COMPACT_ATOMS: atom_id res chain seq x y z
N MET A 1 -10.33 -6.30 -11.28
CA MET A 1 -11.19 -5.10 -11.21
C MET A 1 -10.91 -4.21 -12.41
N LYS A 2 -11.84 -4.12 -13.39
CA LYS A 2 -11.64 -3.35 -14.63
C LYS A 2 -11.44 -1.85 -14.40
N GLY A 3 -12.08 -1.30 -13.35
CA GLY A 3 -11.93 0.12 -13.00
C GLY A 3 -10.49 0.53 -12.66
N ILE A 4 -9.79 -0.22 -11.79
CA ILE A 4 -8.39 0.10 -11.43
C ILE A 4 -7.47 0.00 -12.65
N GLN A 5 -7.74 -0.96 -13.54
CA GLN A 5 -6.99 -1.10 -14.79
C GLN A 5 -7.20 0.10 -15.73
N ALA A 6 -8.34 0.77 -15.67
CA ALA A 6 -8.62 1.95 -16.49
C ALA A 6 -7.76 3.17 -16.11
N LEU A 7 -7.21 3.21 -14.89
CA LEU A 7 -6.34 4.29 -14.44
C LEU A 7 -4.85 3.99 -14.66
N ASN A 8 -4.50 2.77 -15.07
CA ASN A 8 -3.11 2.37 -15.29
C ASN A 8 -2.68 2.61 -16.74
N PRO A 9 -1.66 3.45 -17.01
CA PRO A 9 -1.17 3.73 -18.36
C PRO A 9 -0.72 2.50 -19.16
N SER A 10 -0.28 1.42 -18.50
CA SER A 10 0.12 0.18 -19.18
C SER A 10 -1.07 -0.70 -19.60
N SER A 11 -2.31 -0.34 -19.21
CA SER A 11 -3.50 -1.14 -19.50
C SER A 11 -4.08 -0.83 -20.88
N GLY A 12 -4.56 -1.86 -21.58
CA GLY A 12 -5.32 -1.70 -22.82
C GLY A 12 -6.69 -0.99 -22.65
N THR A 13 -7.13 -0.79 -21.40
CA THR A 13 -8.35 -0.04 -21.06
C THR A 13 -8.08 1.35 -20.49
N PHE A 14 -6.84 1.84 -20.60
CA PHE A 14 -6.44 3.12 -20.01
C PHE A 14 -7.34 4.29 -20.47
N LEU A 15 -7.87 5.02 -19.50
CA LEU A 15 -8.78 6.16 -19.67
C LEU A 15 -10.04 5.85 -20.50
N ARG A 16 -10.49 4.58 -20.51
CA ARG A 16 -11.77 4.24 -21.13
C ARG A 16 -12.92 4.71 -20.23
N GLU A 17 -13.77 5.58 -20.75
CA GLU A 17 -14.84 6.23 -19.99
C GLU A 17 -15.72 5.23 -19.24
N GLU A 18 -16.14 4.14 -19.89
CA GLU A 18 -16.97 3.09 -19.27
C GLU A 18 -16.32 2.47 -18.03
N ASP A 19 -15.02 2.16 -18.10
CA ASP A 19 -14.31 1.50 -17.01
C ASP A 19 -13.97 2.48 -15.88
N VAL A 20 -13.70 3.74 -16.21
CA VAL A 20 -13.48 4.82 -15.22
C VAL A 20 -14.78 5.12 -14.46
N LEU A 21 -15.93 5.13 -15.14
CA LEU A 21 -17.26 5.36 -14.54
C LEU A 21 -17.60 4.33 -13.45
N LEU A 22 -17.09 3.10 -13.54
CA LEU A 22 -17.28 2.08 -12.51
C LEU A 22 -16.65 2.49 -11.16
N LEU A 23 -15.44 3.06 -11.18
CA LEU A 23 -14.79 3.61 -9.98
C LEU A 23 -15.47 4.88 -9.51
N THR A 24 -15.88 5.72 -10.46
CA THR A 24 -16.54 7.01 -10.19
C THR A 24 -17.82 6.81 -9.37
N ARG A 25 -18.65 5.83 -9.77
CA ARG A 25 -19.87 5.44 -9.05
C ARG A 25 -19.59 4.83 -7.67
N ALA A 26 -18.50 4.07 -7.54
CA ALA A 26 -18.15 3.42 -6.27
C ALA A 26 -17.64 4.41 -5.22
N TYR A 27 -17.01 5.51 -5.64
CA TYR A 27 -16.36 6.49 -4.76
C TYR A 27 -17.02 7.88 -4.80
N ASP A 28 -18.26 7.95 -5.29
CA ASP A 28 -19.11 9.16 -5.34
C ASP A 28 -18.34 10.39 -5.85
N SER A 29 -17.68 10.22 -6.99
CA SER A 29 -16.83 11.25 -7.61
C SER A 29 -17.64 12.02 -8.66
N ASN A 30 -17.31 13.29 -8.93
CA ASN A 30 -18.08 14.08 -9.90
C ASN A 30 -17.91 13.53 -11.33
N THR A 31 -18.98 12.91 -11.86
CA THR A 31 -18.95 12.28 -13.19
C THR A 31 -18.88 13.29 -14.31
N ASP A 32 -19.38 14.52 -14.11
CA ASP A 32 -19.42 15.51 -15.18
C ASP A 32 -18.05 16.16 -15.38
N ASP A 33 -17.37 16.53 -14.28
CA ASP A 33 -15.98 17.01 -14.34
C ASP A 33 -15.07 15.95 -14.96
N LEU A 34 -15.22 14.68 -14.54
CA LEU A 34 -14.38 13.59 -15.02
C LEU A 34 -14.55 13.31 -16.54
N LYS A 35 -15.77 13.45 -17.07
CA LYS A 35 -16.01 13.34 -18.53
C LYS A 35 -15.25 14.41 -19.32
N HIS A 36 -14.97 15.56 -18.70
CA HIS A 36 -14.20 16.63 -19.32
C HIS A 36 -12.70 16.47 -19.09
N GLU A 37 -12.29 16.01 -17.90
CA GLU A 37 -10.88 15.79 -17.56
C GLU A 37 -10.24 14.66 -18.38
N VAL A 38 -10.94 13.53 -18.58
CA VAL A 38 -10.40 12.32 -19.24
C VAL A 38 -9.97 12.58 -20.70
N PRO A 39 -10.75 13.26 -21.56
CA PRO A 39 -10.30 13.63 -22.90
C PRO A 39 -9.14 14.63 -22.90
N GLN A 40 -9.13 15.57 -21.95
CA GLN A 40 -8.10 16.61 -21.87
C GLN A 40 -6.74 16.02 -21.49
N ILE A 41 -6.71 15.15 -20.47
CA ILE A 41 -5.46 14.47 -20.08
C ILE A 41 -4.95 13.56 -21.20
N ARG A 42 -5.83 12.91 -21.96
CA ARG A 42 -5.43 12.10 -23.13
C ARG A 42 -4.70 12.96 -24.16
N ARG A 43 -5.21 14.16 -24.45
CA ARG A 43 -4.55 15.12 -25.36
C ARG A 43 -3.23 15.65 -24.81
N VAL A 44 -3.08 15.77 -23.49
CA VAL A 44 -1.80 16.15 -22.86
C VAL A 44 -0.79 15.03 -23.04
N LEU A 45 -1.17 13.78 -22.77
CA LEU A 45 -0.30 12.61 -22.94
C LEU A 45 0.11 12.40 -24.40
N GLU A 46 -0.79 12.61 -25.35
CA GLU A 46 -0.47 12.58 -26.79
C GLU A 46 0.52 13.67 -27.21
N ARG A 47 0.49 14.83 -26.57
CA ARG A 47 1.45 15.92 -26.82
C ARG A 47 2.82 15.57 -26.25
N LEU A 48 2.86 15.01 -25.04
CA LEU A 48 4.10 14.55 -24.39
C LEU A 48 4.77 13.42 -25.18
N ALA A 49 3.99 12.50 -25.74
CA ALA A 49 4.50 11.43 -26.59
C ALA A 49 5.15 11.96 -27.89
N LYS A 50 4.76 13.15 -28.36
CA LYS A 50 5.32 13.79 -29.56
C LYS A 50 6.53 14.68 -29.26
N SER A 51 6.68 15.15 -28.02
CA SER A 51 7.79 16.01 -27.59
C SER A 51 9.02 15.25 -27.09
N ASP A 52 9.08 13.92 -27.29
CA ASP A 52 10.14 13.02 -26.81
C ASP A 52 10.26 12.99 -25.26
N GLU A 53 9.23 13.44 -24.55
CA GLU A 53 9.14 13.35 -23.10
C GLU A 53 8.61 11.99 -22.65
N THR A 54 9.12 11.49 -21.52
CA THR A 54 8.78 10.16 -21.02
C THR A 54 7.32 10.10 -20.57
N VAL A 55 6.49 9.38 -21.32
CA VAL A 55 5.10 9.10 -20.94
C VAL A 55 5.10 8.24 -19.65
N PRO A 56 4.25 8.57 -18.66
CA PRO A 56 4.16 7.79 -17.43
C PRO A 56 3.73 6.36 -17.75
N THR A 57 4.61 5.40 -17.47
CA THR A 57 4.44 3.96 -17.77
C THR A 57 3.75 3.19 -16.65
N THR A 58 3.64 3.78 -15.46
CA THR A 58 3.10 3.13 -14.25
C THR A 58 2.12 4.07 -13.57
N LEU A 59 1.09 3.52 -12.92
CA LEU A 59 0.12 4.29 -12.14
C LEU A 59 0.79 5.28 -11.16
N LEU A 60 1.87 4.87 -10.47
CA LEU A 60 2.60 5.77 -9.55
C LEU A 60 3.24 6.97 -10.25
N LYS A 61 3.85 6.74 -11.42
CA LYS A 61 4.42 7.83 -12.24
C LYS A 61 3.32 8.74 -12.78
N PHE A 62 2.17 8.17 -13.13
CA PHE A 62 1.01 8.93 -13.59
C PHE A 62 0.42 9.80 -12.48
N VAL A 63 0.31 9.28 -11.25
CA VAL A 63 -0.11 10.08 -10.08
C VAL A 63 0.88 11.21 -9.81
N SER A 64 2.19 10.93 -9.86
CA SER A 64 3.24 11.96 -9.66
C SER A 64 3.19 13.04 -10.75
N PHE A 65 2.88 12.64 -11.98
CA PHE A 65 2.68 13.58 -13.09
C PHE A 65 1.43 14.45 -12.86
N LEU A 66 0.30 13.85 -12.47
CA LEU A 66 -0.95 14.57 -12.20
C LEU A 66 -0.86 15.51 -11.01
N GLU A 67 0.04 15.27 -10.06
CA GLU A 67 0.24 16.14 -8.89
C GLU A 67 0.58 17.59 -9.29
N SER A 68 1.32 17.77 -10.38
CA SER A 68 1.64 19.11 -10.93
C SER A 68 0.45 19.81 -11.58
N TYR A 69 -0.65 19.08 -11.84
CA TYR A 69 -1.86 19.56 -12.51
C TYR A 69 -3.12 19.32 -11.68
N ASN A 70 -2.98 19.19 -10.35
CA ASN A 70 -4.06 18.85 -9.43
C ASN A 70 -5.26 19.82 -9.52
N ASP A 71 -5.01 21.11 -9.75
CA ASP A 71 -6.07 22.12 -9.88
C ASP A 71 -6.93 21.95 -11.14
N VAL A 72 -6.40 21.28 -12.17
CA VAL A 72 -7.08 21.09 -13.48
C VAL A 72 -7.71 19.70 -13.59
N PHE A 73 -7.12 18.69 -12.95
CA PHE A 73 -7.54 17.29 -13.03
C PHE A 73 -7.84 16.71 -11.64
N PHE A 74 -8.66 17.42 -10.87
CA PHE A 74 -8.89 17.11 -9.46
C PHE A 74 -9.56 15.74 -9.27
N GLU A 75 -10.63 15.45 -10.02
CA GLU A 75 -11.38 14.20 -9.87
C GLU A 75 -10.57 13.00 -10.35
N LEU A 76 -9.89 13.14 -11.48
CA LEU A 76 -8.99 12.11 -11.99
C LEU A 76 -7.85 11.83 -11.01
N PHE A 77 -7.23 12.87 -10.45
CA PHE A 77 -6.16 12.73 -9.46
C PHE A 77 -6.66 12.05 -8.17
N ARG A 78 -7.85 12.42 -7.69
CA ARG A 78 -8.50 11.79 -6.55
C ARG A 78 -8.74 10.29 -6.80
N LEU A 79 -9.30 9.92 -7.95
CA LEU A 79 -9.52 8.52 -8.32
C LEU A 79 -8.23 7.73 -8.45
N CYS A 80 -7.17 8.31 -9.03
CA CYS A 80 -5.87 7.65 -9.14
C CYS A 80 -5.25 7.40 -7.76
N LYS A 81 -5.36 8.35 -6.82
CA LYS A 81 -4.92 8.16 -5.43
C LYS A 81 -5.67 7.02 -4.74
N ILE A 82 -6.99 6.97 -4.88
CA ILE A 82 -7.82 5.88 -4.34
C ILE A 82 -7.36 4.52 -4.91
N ALA A 83 -7.13 4.42 -6.22
CA ALA A 83 -6.66 3.20 -6.85
C ALA A 83 -5.31 2.71 -6.31
N VAL A 84 -4.37 3.64 -6.05
CA VAL A 84 -3.09 3.31 -5.40
C VAL A 84 -3.30 2.81 -3.97
N VAL A 85 -4.10 3.52 -3.16
CA VAL A 85 -4.39 3.14 -1.77
C VAL A 85 -5.05 1.77 -1.69
N LEU A 86 -5.98 1.46 -2.59
CA LEU A 86 -6.63 0.14 -2.67
C LEU A 86 -5.62 -0.96 -2.94
N SER A 87 -4.73 -0.74 -3.91
CA SER A 87 -3.71 -1.72 -4.30
C SER A 87 -2.71 -1.98 -3.17
N VAL A 88 -2.31 -0.94 -2.44
CA VAL A 88 -1.42 -1.06 -1.28
C VAL A 88 -2.13 -1.73 -0.11
N SER A 89 -3.39 -1.38 0.15
CA SER A 89 -4.19 -1.96 1.23
C SER A 89 -4.41 -3.45 1.00
N SER A 90 -4.80 -3.85 -0.22
CA SER A 90 -4.98 -5.27 -0.55
C SER A 90 -3.70 -6.06 -0.39
N ALA A 91 -2.57 -5.56 -0.89
CA ALA A 91 -1.27 -6.21 -0.74
C ALA A 91 -0.84 -6.33 0.73
N SER A 92 -1.18 -5.33 1.56
CA SER A 92 -0.89 -5.33 3.01
C SER A 92 -1.74 -6.36 3.76
N CYS A 93 -3.03 -6.45 3.41
CA CYS A 93 -3.92 -7.49 3.93
C CYS A 93 -3.40 -8.89 3.54
N ASP A 94 -3.07 -9.11 2.26
CA ASP A 94 -2.55 -10.39 1.78
C ASP A 94 -1.27 -10.80 2.51
N ARG A 95 -0.35 -9.85 2.70
CA ARG A 95 0.87 -10.06 3.49
C ARG A 95 0.57 -10.47 4.93
N THR A 96 -0.39 -9.81 5.56
CA THR A 96 -0.80 -10.08 6.94
C THR A 96 -1.40 -11.48 7.08
N PHE A 97 -2.35 -11.84 6.20
CA PHE A 97 -2.94 -13.18 6.18
C PHE A 97 -1.91 -14.26 5.86
N PHE A 98 -0.98 -13.99 4.96
CA PHE A 98 0.10 -14.91 4.64
C PHE A 98 1.03 -15.15 5.84
N ALA A 99 1.43 -14.09 6.54
CA ALA A 99 2.24 -14.19 7.76
C ALA A 99 1.51 -14.99 8.85
N LEU A 100 0.23 -14.70 9.08
CA LEU A 100 -0.62 -15.44 10.03
C LEU A 100 -0.70 -16.93 9.69
N ARG A 101 -0.87 -17.26 8.41
CA ARG A 101 -0.91 -18.66 7.94
C ARG A 101 0.41 -19.38 8.19
N ILE A 102 1.56 -18.73 7.94
CA ILE A 102 2.87 -19.30 8.24
C ILE A 102 3.02 -19.56 9.74
N ILE A 103 2.68 -18.58 10.58
CA ILE A 103 2.80 -18.71 12.04
C ILE A 103 1.93 -19.87 12.56
N LYS A 104 0.66 -19.94 12.13
CA LYS A 104 -0.26 -21.03 12.50
C LYS A 104 0.25 -22.39 12.04
N ASN A 105 0.74 -22.50 10.81
CA ASN A 105 1.26 -23.75 10.26
C ASN A 105 2.52 -24.22 11.00
N TYR A 106 3.44 -23.30 11.28
CA TYR A 106 4.71 -23.63 11.95
C TYR A 106 4.48 -24.07 13.41
N LEU A 107 3.64 -23.35 14.15
CA LEU A 107 3.44 -23.61 15.58
C LEU A 107 2.42 -24.73 15.88
N ARG A 108 1.59 -25.15 14.91
CA ARG A 108 0.53 -26.18 15.05
C ARG A 108 -0.30 -26.06 16.34
N SER A 109 -0.46 -24.86 16.90
CA SER A 109 -0.92 -24.66 18.27
C SER A 109 -2.29 -23.99 18.36
N THR A 110 -3.12 -24.42 19.31
CA THR A 110 -4.23 -23.64 19.88
C THR A 110 -3.66 -22.50 20.72
N MET A 111 -3.29 -21.40 20.07
CA MET A 111 -2.79 -20.19 20.72
C MET A 111 -3.89 -19.16 20.89
N THR A 112 -3.77 -18.29 21.89
CA THR A 112 -4.70 -17.16 22.04
C THR A 112 -4.54 -16.16 20.89
N GLU A 113 -5.64 -15.53 20.50
CA GLU A 113 -5.67 -14.53 19.41
C GLU A 113 -4.74 -13.34 19.71
N GLU A 114 -4.61 -12.95 20.98
CA GLU A 114 -3.70 -11.87 21.38
C GLU A 114 -2.23 -12.20 21.09
N ARG A 115 -1.74 -13.37 21.53
CA ARG A 115 -0.36 -13.79 21.25
C ARG A 115 -0.14 -13.93 19.74
N LEU A 116 -1.17 -14.33 18.99
CA LEU A 116 -1.08 -14.55 17.55
C LEU A 116 -0.96 -13.24 16.80
N SER A 117 -1.79 -12.27 17.18
CA SER A 117 -1.72 -10.90 16.69
C SER A 117 -0.32 -10.32 16.92
N ASN A 118 0.21 -10.42 18.14
CA ASN A 118 1.54 -9.91 18.48
C ASN A 118 2.65 -10.56 17.62
N LEU A 119 2.64 -11.87 17.45
CA LEU A 119 3.60 -12.57 16.58
C LEU A 119 3.44 -12.19 15.10
N SER A 120 2.22 -11.95 14.63
CA SER A 120 1.97 -11.55 13.25
C SER A 120 2.57 -10.18 12.95
N ILE A 121 2.46 -9.23 13.87
CA ILE A 121 3.09 -7.90 13.76
C ILE A 121 4.62 -8.05 13.68
N LEU A 122 5.22 -8.84 14.58
CA LEU A 122 6.66 -9.08 14.57
C LEU A 122 7.16 -9.74 13.28
N SER A 123 6.35 -10.60 12.67
CA SER A 123 6.66 -11.28 11.40
C SER A 123 6.54 -10.36 10.19
N ILE A 124 5.48 -9.56 10.11
CA ILE A 124 5.27 -8.55 9.06
C ILE A 124 6.40 -7.53 9.07
N GLU A 125 6.75 -7.03 10.25
CA GLU A 125 7.83 -6.07 10.50
C GLU A 125 9.18 -6.74 10.77
N SER A 126 9.38 -7.97 10.30
CA SER A 126 10.58 -8.79 10.61
C SER A 126 11.91 -8.08 10.35
N LYS A 127 11.97 -7.15 9.39
CA LYS A 127 13.17 -6.32 9.16
C LYS A 127 13.52 -5.47 10.39
N ARG A 128 12.53 -4.80 10.98
CA ARG A 128 12.68 -3.99 12.20
C ARG A 128 12.84 -4.88 13.43
N THR A 129 12.09 -5.99 13.49
CA THR A 129 12.20 -6.94 14.59
C THR A 129 13.61 -7.51 14.73
N LYS A 130 14.28 -7.82 13.61
CA LYS A 130 15.66 -8.33 13.59
C LYS A 130 16.71 -7.31 14.02
N THR A 131 16.38 -6.02 14.01
CA THR A 131 17.29 -4.96 14.49
C THR A 131 17.14 -4.66 15.98
N LEU A 132 16.18 -5.27 16.66
CA LEU A 132 15.99 -5.10 18.10
C LEU A 132 17.08 -5.84 18.87
N ASP A 133 17.65 -5.17 19.88
CA ASP A 133 18.53 -5.80 20.86
C ASP A 133 17.68 -6.55 21.90
N LEU A 134 17.75 -7.89 21.84
CA LEU A 134 17.03 -8.77 22.76
C LEU A 134 17.57 -8.66 24.19
N ASP A 135 18.87 -8.40 24.37
CA ASP A 135 19.48 -8.28 25.70
C ASP A 135 19.03 -6.99 26.37
N GLU A 136 18.96 -5.89 25.61
CA GLU A 136 18.38 -4.64 26.09
C GLU A 136 16.90 -4.81 26.46
N PHE A 137 16.12 -5.51 25.62
CA PHE A 137 14.70 -5.80 25.90
C PHE A 137 14.53 -6.57 27.20
N VAL A 138 15.31 -7.64 27.42
CA VAL A 138 15.25 -8.45 28.64
C VAL A 138 15.60 -7.63 29.87
N ARG A 139 16.64 -6.78 29.80
CA ARG A 139 17.01 -5.87 30.91
C ARG A 139 15.88 -4.89 31.24
N ARG A 140 15.27 -4.27 30.24
CA ARG A 140 14.14 -3.34 30.43
C ARG A 140 12.92 -4.04 31.03
N PHE A 141 12.59 -5.22 30.53
CA PHE A 141 11.48 -6.02 31.03
C PHE A 141 11.68 -6.42 32.50
N ALA A 142 12.88 -6.91 32.85
CA ALA A 142 13.24 -7.26 34.22
C ALA A 142 13.17 -6.06 35.17
N HIS A 143 13.61 -4.88 34.72
CA HIS A 143 13.53 -3.64 35.50
C HIS A 143 12.08 -3.20 35.75
N GLN A 144 11.19 -3.30 34.75
CA GLN A 144 9.78 -2.91 34.89
C GLN A 144 8.95 -3.88 35.73
N HIS A 145 9.22 -5.19 35.66
CA HIS A 145 8.46 -6.21 36.36
C HIS A 145 9.08 -6.66 37.70
N GLY A 146 10.17 -6.01 38.14
CA GLY A 146 10.79 -6.27 39.43
C GLY A 146 11.43 -7.67 39.56
N THR A 147 11.74 -8.33 38.44
CA THR A 147 12.43 -9.63 38.46
C THR A 147 13.93 -9.40 38.63
N LEU A 148 14.37 -9.25 39.88
CA LEU A 148 15.78 -9.32 40.25
C LEU A 148 16.31 -10.73 39.98
N THR A 149 17.07 -10.91 38.89
CA THR A 149 18.31 -11.72 38.82
C THR A 149 18.78 -11.86 37.37
N VAL A 150 19.66 -10.96 36.94
CA VAL A 150 20.73 -11.37 36.02
C VAL A 150 22.02 -11.19 36.79
N ASN A 151 22.41 -12.25 37.49
CA ASN A 151 23.77 -12.35 38.00
C ASN A 151 24.71 -12.23 36.79
N SER A 152 25.64 -11.29 36.92
CA SER A 152 26.76 -11.04 36.05
C SER A 152 27.73 -12.22 36.07
N GLU A 153 27.40 -13.37 35.47
CA GLU A 153 28.33 -14.51 35.47
C GLU A 153 28.02 -15.54 34.39
N TYR A 154 28.09 -15.16 33.11
CA TYR A 154 28.40 -16.11 32.04
C TYR A 154 29.41 -15.49 31.08
N LYS A 155 30.65 -15.50 31.54
CA LYS A 155 31.86 -15.45 30.72
C LYS A 155 32.47 -16.84 30.82
N CYS A 156 32.16 -17.69 29.83
CA CYS A 156 32.92 -18.88 29.47
C CYS A 156 32.84 -19.01 27.96
#